data_AF-A0A1R3J8M1-F1
#
_entry.id   AF-A0A1R3J8M1-F1
#
_cell.length_a   1.000
_cell.length_b   1.000
_cell.length_c   1.000
_cell.angle_alpha   90.00
_cell.angle_beta   90.00
_cell.angle_gamma   90.00
#
_symmetry.space_group_name_H-M   'P 1'
#
loop_
_entity.id
_entity.type
_entity.pdbx_description
1 polymer ?
#
loop_
_entity_poly.entity_id
_entity_poly.type
_entity_poly.pdbx_seq_one_letter_code
_entity_poly.pdbx_strand_id
1 'polypeptide(L)'
;MGGETEMVSYEDVMMSSMVTMMQEEQDGLSTPTRGECRIPAEKACPPPPPKKKPFSFGKRREPPKNGYFQPPDLELLFAMGTRRQACV
;
A
#
# COMPACT_ATOMS: atom_id res chain seq x y z
N MET A 1 -37.17 -3.94 56.92
CA MET A 1 -36.77 -4.42 55.57
C MET A 1 -35.79 -3.40 55.04
N GLY A 2 -34.50 -3.72 55.13
CA GLY A 2 -33.42 -2.86 54.66
C GLY A 2 -33.22 -3.02 53.15
N GLY A 3 -32.70 -1.96 52.53
CA GLY A 3 -32.41 -1.89 51.11
C GLY A 3 -31.89 -0.49 50.76
N GLU A 4 -30.83 -0.06 51.43
CA GLU A 4 -30.09 1.15 51.08
C GLU A 4 -29.34 0.91 49.76
N THR A 5 -29.69 1.70 48.75
CA THR A 5 -29.08 1.65 47.43
C THR A 5 -27.72 2.33 47.55
N GLU A 6 -26.65 1.54 47.63
CA GLU A 6 -25.29 2.08 47.69
C GLU A 6 -25.00 2.89 46.41
N MET A 7 -24.74 4.18 46.58
CA MET A 7 -24.23 5.03 45.49
C MET A 7 -22.82 4.54 45.16
N VAL A 8 -22.68 3.80 44.05
CA VAL A 8 -21.38 3.47 43.48
C VAL A 8 -20.59 4.77 43.33
N SER A 9 -19.41 4.84 43.93
CA SER A 9 -18.68 6.09 44.01
C SER A 9 -18.33 6.57 42.60
N TYR A 10 -18.38 7.89 42.40
CA TYR A 10 -18.02 8.50 41.12
C TYR A 10 -16.58 8.13 40.70
N GLU A 11 -15.70 7.96 41.69
CA GLU A 11 -14.34 7.49 41.50
C GLU A 11 -14.32 6.06 40.95
N ASP A 12 -15.11 5.13 41.48
CA ASP A 12 -15.20 3.75 40.96
C ASP A 12 -15.77 3.71 39.54
N VAL A 13 -16.79 4.53 39.24
CA VAL A 13 -17.36 4.65 37.90
C VAL A 13 -16.35 5.24 36.92
N MET A 14 -15.63 6.28 37.33
CA MET A 14 -14.57 6.89 36.52
C MET A 14 -13.39 5.94 36.33
N MET A 15 -13.02 5.18 37.36
CA MET A 15 -11.97 4.17 37.29
C MET A 15 -12.36 3.02 36.37
N SER A 16 -13.63 2.59 36.41
CA SER A 16 -14.15 1.58 35.48
C SER A 16 -14.16 2.09 34.04
N SER A 17 -14.60 3.34 33.83
CA SER A 17 -14.65 3.99 32.52
C SER A 17 -13.27 4.18 31.89
N MET A 18 -12.26 4.60 32.64
CA MET A 18 -10.90 4.76 32.12
C MET A 18 -10.26 3.40 31.78
N VAL A 19 -10.55 2.36 32.58
CA VAL A 19 -10.08 0.99 32.32
C VAL A 19 -10.74 0.42 31.05
N THR A 20 -12.03 0.68 30.82
CA THR A 20 -12.70 0.25 29.58
C THR A 20 -12.14 0.96 28.35
N MET A 21 -11.94 2.29 28.42
CA MET A 21 -11.37 3.07 27.32
C MET A 21 -9.93 2.64 26.98
N MET A 22 -9.11 2.28 27.97
CA MET A 22 -7.76 1.73 27.75
C MET A 22 -7.76 0.30 27.21
N GLN A 23 -8.79 -0.50 27.48
CA GLN A 23 -8.92 -1.88 27.00
C GLN A 23 -9.24 -1.91 25.49
N GLU A 24 -10.11 -1.00 25.02
CA GLU A 24 -10.52 -0.92 23.60
C GLU A 24 -9.37 -0.54 22.66
N GLU A 25 -8.36 0.19 23.13
CA GLU A 25 -7.18 0.54 22.34
C GLU A 25 -6.21 -0.65 22.16
N GLN A 26 -6.21 -1.60 23.09
CA GLN A 26 -5.34 -2.78 23.06
C GLN A 26 -5.83 -3.85 22.07
N ASP A 27 -7.13 -3.89 21.78
CA ASP A 27 -7.73 -4.69 20.70
C ASP A 27 -7.62 -3.96 19.35
N GLY A 28 -6.40 -3.51 19.03
CA GLY A 28 -6.09 -2.86 17.76
C GLY A 28 -6.44 -3.71 16.53
N LEU A 29 -6.17 -3.16 15.34
CA LEU A 29 -6.41 -3.83 14.06
C LEU A 29 -5.63 -5.16 13.98
N SER A 30 -6.32 -6.27 14.24
CA SER A 30 -5.76 -7.62 14.19
C SER A 30 -6.21 -8.36 12.94
N THR A 31 -5.32 -9.18 12.37
CA THR A 31 -5.65 -9.98 11.19
C THR A 31 -6.56 -11.15 11.61
N PRO A 32 -7.68 -11.41 10.91
CA PRO A 32 -8.55 -12.55 11.22
C PRO A 32 -7.78 -13.87 11.26
N THR A 33 -7.82 -14.57 12.39
CA THR A 33 -7.08 -15.83 12.63
C THR A 33 -7.87 -17.09 12.31
N ARG A 34 -9.16 -16.93 11.98
CA ARG A 34 -10.08 -18.02 11.61
C ARG A 34 -9.58 -18.76 10.37
N GLY A 35 -9.74 -20.08 10.34
CA GLY A 35 -9.19 -20.95 9.29
C GLY A 35 -9.71 -20.61 7.89
N GLU A 36 -10.97 -20.20 7.78
CA GLU A 36 -11.62 -19.74 6.55
C GLU A 36 -11.06 -18.41 6.01
N CYS A 37 -10.42 -17.60 6.86
CA CYS A 37 -9.77 -16.35 6.46
C CYS A 37 -8.27 -16.54 6.18
N ARG A 38 -7.69 -17.68 6.58
CA ARG A 38 -6.26 -17.93 6.44
C ARG A 38 -5.92 -18.21 4.98
N ILE A 39 -4.85 -17.57 4.49
CA ILE A 39 -4.32 -17.86 3.16
C ILE A 39 -3.88 -19.34 3.13
N PRO A 40 -4.39 -20.16 2.20
CA PRO A 40 -3.96 -21.54 2.07
C PRO A 40 -2.44 -21.62 1.86
N ALA A 41 -1.75 -22.40 2.69
CA ALA A 41 -0.29 -22.53 2.63
C ALA A 41 0.19 -23.19 1.32
N GLU A 42 -0.66 -24.01 0.72
CA GLU A 42 -0.34 -24.78 -0.47
C GLU A 42 -1.24 -24.35 -1.63
N LYS A 43 -0.82 -23.29 -2.31
CA LYS A 43 -1.06 -23.23 -3.75
C LYS A 43 0.24 -23.67 -4.38
N ALA A 44 0.29 -24.91 -4.87
CA ALA A 44 1.40 -25.37 -5.67
C ALA A 44 1.70 -24.29 -6.71
N CYS A 45 2.87 -23.65 -6.61
CA CYS A 45 3.25 -22.61 -7.54
C CYS A 45 3.11 -23.19 -8.95
N PRO A 46 2.44 -22.50 -9.89
CA PRO A 46 2.39 -22.99 -11.25
C PRO A 46 3.83 -23.18 -11.74
N PRO A 47 4.08 -24.15 -12.63
CA PRO A 47 5.40 -24.36 -13.20
C PRO A 47 5.92 -23.04 -13.80
N PRO A 48 7.23 -22.77 -13.72
CA PRO A 48 7.80 -21.54 -14.24
C PRO A 48 7.45 -21.37 -15.72
N PRO A 49 7.20 -20.13 -16.19
CA PRO A 49 6.90 -19.89 -17.58
C PRO A 49 8.06 -20.36 -18.48
N PRO A 50 7.76 -20.83 -19.70
CA PRO A 50 8.80 -21.25 -20.64
C PRO A 50 9.75 -20.10 -20.96
N LYS A 51 11.03 -20.42 -21.16
CA LYS A 51 12.04 -19.43 -21.57
C LYS A 51 11.59 -18.75 -22.87
N LYS A 52 11.55 -17.42 -22.88
CA LYS A 52 11.32 -16.65 -24.10
C LYS A 52 12.42 -16.98 -25.12
N LYS A 53 12.04 -17.18 -26.38
CA LYS A 53 13.01 -17.28 -27.48
C LYS A 53 13.82 -15.98 -27.53
N PRO A 54 15.13 -16.05 -27.85
CA PRO A 54 15.92 -14.83 -28.03
C PRO A 54 15.24 -13.96 -29.08
N PHE A 55 15.00 -12.70 -28.74
CA PHE A 55 14.48 -11.73 -29.68
C PHE A 55 15.55 -11.49 -30.74
N SER A 56 15.40 -12.10 -31.91
CA SER A 56 16.10 -11.64 -33.10
C SER A 56 15.46 -10.33 -33.51
N PHE A 57 16.08 -9.21 -33.12
CA PHE A 57 15.98 -8.04 -34.00
C PHE A 57 16.32 -8.58 -35.39
N GLY A 58 15.45 -8.36 -36.37
CA GLY A 58 15.85 -8.50 -37.76
C GLY A 58 17.07 -7.60 -38.03
N LYS A 59 17.41 -7.38 -39.30
CA LYS A 59 18.51 -6.46 -39.65
C LYS A 59 18.34 -5.15 -38.87
N ARG A 60 19.30 -4.81 -37.99
CA ARG A 60 19.20 -3.63 -37.14
C ARG A 60 18.91 -2.45 -38.07
N ARG A 61 17.83 -1.72 -37.80
CA ARG A 61 17.53 -0.52 -38.58
C ARG A 61 18.71 0.43 -38.41
N GLU A 62 19.29 0.82 -39.53
CA GLU A 62 20.31 1.86 -39.54
C GLU A 62 19.70 3.15 -38.96
N PRO A 63 20.49 3.96 -38.25
CA PRO A 63 20.05 5.27 -37.83
C PRO A 63 19.50 6.08 -39.02
N PRO A 64 18.52 6.98 -38.79
CA PRO A 64 18.09 7.91 -39.82
C PRO A 64 19.27 8.71 -40.35
N LYS A 65 19.34 8.88 -41.68
CA LYS A 65 20.44 9.58 -42.37
C LYS A 65 20.66 11.00 -41.85
N ASN A 66 19.60 11.64 -41.36
CA ASN A 66 19.60 13.04 -40.93
C ASN A 66 19.64 13.19 -39.41
N GLY A 67 20.03 12.13 -38.69
CA GLY A 67 19.94 12.07 -37.23
C GLY A 67 18.50 11.86 -36.74
N TYR A 68 18.35 11.55 -35.45
CA TYR A 68 17.04 11.35 -34.83
C TYR A 68 16.34 12.64 -34.44
N PHE A 69 17.12 13.71 -34.22
CA PHE A 69 16.65 15.01 -33.77
C PHE A 69 17.29 16.07 -34.65
N GLN A 70 16.49 17.04 -35.07
CA GLN A 70 16.93 18.23 -35.79
C GLN A 70 16.92 19.39 -34.78
N PRO A 71 17.96 20.22 -34.66
CA PRO A 71 17.86 21.44 -33.86
C PRO A 71 16.66 22.28 -34.33
N PRO A 72 15.76 22.76 -33.44
CA PRO A 72 15.88 22.87 -31.98
C PRO A 72 15.11 21.80 -31.16
N ASP A 73 14.86 20.59 -31.69
CA ASP A 73 14.02 19.56 -31.04
C ASP A 73 14.35 19.31 -29.56
N LEU A 74 15.65 19.22 -29.24
CA LEU A 74 16.11 19.01 -27.87
C LEU A 74 16.11 20.30 -27.04
N GLU A 75 16.43 21.43 -27.67
CA GLU A 75 16.47 22.73 -27.00
C GLU A 75 15.08 23.13 -26.50
N LEU A 76 14.02 22.78 -27.21
CA LEU A 76 12.64 22.99 -26.78
C LEU A 76 12.30 22.21 -25.49
N LEU A 77 12.78 20.97 -25.36
CA LEU A 77 12.55 20.16 -24.15
C LEU A 77 13.22 20.77 -22.91
N PHE A 78 14.42 21.32 -23.07
CA PHE A 78 15.15 21.97 -21.97
C PHE A 78 14.69 23.41 -21.70
N ALA A 79 14.18 24.12 -22.72
CA ALA A 79 13.59 25.45 -22.58
C ALA A 79 12.25 25.40 -21.81
N MET A 80 11.53 24.28 -21.88
CA MET A 80 10.38 24.01 -21.03
C MET A 80 10.87 23.70 -19.61
N GLY A 81 11.08 24.75 -18.82
CA GLY A 81 11.54 24.64 -17.43
C GLY A 81 10.76 23.58 -16.63
N THR A 82 11.43 22.98 -15.64
CA THR A 82 10.85 21.92 -14.81
C THR A 82 9.53 22.37 -14.18
N ARG A 83 8.39 21.88 -14.68
CA ARG A 83 7.11 22.10 -14.02
C ARG A 83 7.02 21.15 -12.83
N ARG A 84 7.42 21.63 -11.66
CA ARG A 84 7.08 20.97 -10.40
C ARG A 84 5.57 21.13 -10.19
N GLN A 85 4.79 20.17 -10.66
CA GLN A 85 3.44 19.97 -10.14
C GLN A 85 3.58 19.01 -8.98
N ALA A 86 3.64 19.56 -7.76
CA ALA A 86 3.26 18.77 -6.59
C ALA A 86 1.74 18.65 -6.63
N CYS A 87 1.19 17.45 -6.35
CA CYS A 87 -0.21 17.35 -6.00
C CYS A 87 -0.44 18.21 -4.74
N VAL A 88 -1.49 19.02 -4.79
CA VAL A 88 -2.08 19.68 -3.63
C VAL A 88 -3.23 18.81 -3.14
#